data_AF-A0A6P0PCA9-F1
#
_entry.id   AF-A0A6P0PCA9-F1
#
_cell.length_a   1.000
_cell.length_b   1.000
_cell.length_c   1.000
_cell.angle_alpha   90.00
_cell.angle_beta   90.00
_cell.angle_gamma   90.00
#
_symmetry.space_group_name_H-M   'P 1'
#
loop_
_entity.id
_entity.type
_entity.pdbx_description
1 polymer ?
#
loop_
_entity_poly.entity_id
_entity_poly.type
_entity_poly.pdbx_seq_one_letter_code
_entity_poly.pdbx_strand_id
1 'polypeptide(L)'
;MTANNLRQKILERLELLSGEQVKNLLRKWLVNSSGNLEYFEELLINESYQKTEELLDYGEIDSTLNFISLTEEEMVQQSKLALEDYRRQGVSVAHSRVREWADSLGTDAEKPCPR
;
A
#
# COMPACT_ATOMS: atom_id res chain seq x y z
N MET A 1 -13.26 4.55 34.08
CA MET A 1 -14.34 4.23 33.10
C MET A 1 -13.77 4.01 31.69
N THR A 2 -12.62 3.34 31.53
CA THR A 2 -11.90 3.22 30.24
C THR A 2 -11.79 1.77 29.76
N ALA A 3 -11.59 0.80 30.66
CA ALA A 3 -11.39 -0.61 30.29
C ALA A 3 -12.60 -1.29 29.61
N ASN A 4 -13.84 -0.90 29.96
CA ASN A 4 -15.03 -1.44 29.29
C ASN A 4 -15.16 -0.97 27.84
N ASN A 5 -14.70 0.24 27.52
CA ASN A 5 -14.72 0.77 26.16
C ASN A 5 -13.70 0.04 25.27
N LEU A 6 -12.51 -0.26 25.81
CA LEU A 6 -11.46 -1.01 25.11
C LEU A 6 -11.89 -2.44 24.76
N ARG A 7 -12.46 -3.17 25.72
CA ARG A 7 -12.93 -4.55 25.49
C ARG A 7 -14.03 -4.62 24.43
N GLN A 8 -14.95 -3.65 24.44
CA GLN A 8 -16.04 -3.59 23.48
C GLN A 8 -15.53 -3.32 22.06
N LYS A 9 -14.59 -2.36 21.90
CA LYS A 9 -13.92 -2.10 20.62
C LYS A 9 -13.18 -3.30 20.06
N ILE A 10 -12.51 -4.07 20.94
CA ILE A 10 -11.81 -5.29 20.54
C ILE A 10 -12.79 -6.34 20.03
N LEU A 11 -13.91 -6.55 20.73
CA LEU A 11 -14.94 -7.53 20.34
C LEU A 11 -15.57 -7.16 18.99
N GLU A 12 -15.98 -5.91 18.81
CA GLU A 12 -16.57 -5.42 17.55
C GLU A 12 -15.62 -5.65 16.35
N ARG A 13 -14.31 -5.47 16.54
CA ARG A 13 -13.31 -5.70 15.49
C ARG A 13 -13.03 -7.18 15.25
N LEU A 14 -13.04 -8.02 16.30
CA LEU A 14 -12.85 -9.46 16.17
C LEU A 14 -14.00 -10.14 15.43
N GLU A 15 -15.23 -9.67 15.60
CA GLU A 15 -16.41 -10.18 14.88
C GLU A 15 -16.32 -10.00 13.35
N LEU A 16 -15.52 -9.03 12.89
CA LEU A 16 -15.28 -8.75 11.47
C LEU A 16 -14.14 -9.59 10.85
N LEU A 17 -13.45 -10.40 11.66
CA LEU A 17 -12.32 -11.22 11.22
C LEU A 17 -12.74 -12.69 11.03
N SER A 18 -12.12 -13.36 10.07
CA SER A 18 -12.29 -14.81 9.94
C SER A 18 -11.62 -15.53 11.12
N GLY A 19 -12.09 -16.73 11.45
CA GLY A 19 -11.51 -17.52 12.55
C GLY A 19 -10.01 -17.79 12.40
N GLU A 20 -9.48 -17.80 11.17
CA GLU A 20 -8.05 -17.94 10.89
C GLU A 20 -7.27 -16.64 11.16
N GLN A 21 -7.83 -15.49 10.78
CA GLN A 21 -7.27 -14.17 11.09
C GLN A 21 -7.18 -13.94 12.59
N VAL A 22 -8.25 -14.27 13.34
CA VAL A 22 -8.27 -14.18 14.81
C VAL A 22 -7.16 -15.04 15.44
N LYS A 23 -6.98 -16.28 14.95
CA LYS A 23 -5.93 -17.18 15.46
C LYS A 23 -4.53 -16.65 15.21
N ASN A 24 -4.27 -16.11 14.02
CA ASN A 24 -2.97 -15.52 13.69
C ASN A 24 -2.67 -14.28 14.53
N LEU A 25 -3.67 -13.43 14.74
CA LEU A 25 -3.54 -12.21 15.53
C LEU A 25 -3.30 -12.52 17.02
N LEU A 26 -4.04 -13.49 17.57
CA LEU A 26 -3.79 -14.01 18.93
C LEU A 26 -2.39 -14.62 19.07
N ARG A 27 -1.93 -15.38 18.07
CA ARG A 27 -0.59 -15.97 18.08
C ARG A 27 0.49 -14.89 18.09
N LYS A 28 0.37 -13.86 17.25
CA LYS A 28 1.30 -12.70 17.23
C LYS A 28 1.30 -11.99 18.59
N TRP A 29 0.13 -11.78 19.18
CA TRP A 29 -0.02 -11.14 20.47
C TRP A 29 0.62 -11.94 21.62
N LEU A 30 0.42 -13.26 21.64
CA LEU A 30 0.98 -14.15 22.67
C LEU A 30 2.49 -14.32 22.55
N VAL A 31 3.05 -14.23 21.34
CA VAL A 31 4.50 -14.37 21.12
C VAL A 31 5.25 -13.07 21.39
N ASN A 32 4.66 -11.92 21.04
CA ASN A 32 5.36 -10.63 21.05
C ASN A 32 4.98 -9.73 22.23
N SER A 33 4.01 -10.11 23.06
CA SER A 33 3.57 -9.29 24.19
C SER A 33 3.60 -10.03 25.51
N SER A 34 3.84 -9.30 26.58
CA SER A 34 3.67 -9.75 27.97
C SER A 34 2.19 -9.83 28.39
N GLY A 35 1.25 -9.98 27.44
CA GLY A 35 -0.19 -10.04 27.70
C GLY A 35 -0.89 -8.69 27.83
N ASN A 36 -0.31 -7.59 27.32
CA ASN A 36 -0.96 -6.27 27.36
C ASN A 36 -2.07 -6.16 26.29
N LEU A 37 -3.27 -5.80 26.74
CA LEU A 37 -4.46 -5.60 25.91
C LEU A 37 -4.36 -4.38 24.98
N GLU A 38 -3.59 -3.35 25.34
CA GLU A 38 -3.38 -2.17 24.49
C GLU A 38 -2.59 -2.53 23.23
N TYR A 39 -1.57 -3.39 23.36
CA TYR A 39 -0.82 -3.91 22.20
C TYR A 39 -1.70 -4.81 21.31
N PHE A 40 -2.70 -5.49 21.87
CA PHE A 40 -3.66 -6.25 21.08
C PHE A 40 -4.55 -5.35 20.23
N GLU A 41 -4.99 -4.20 20.77
CA GLU A 41 -5.76 -3.21 20.03
C GLU A 41 -4.94 -2.62 18.88
N GLU A 42 -3.66 -2.30 19.09
CA GLU A 42 -2.77 -1.83 18.02
C GLU A 42 -2.60 -2.86 16.90
N LEU A 43 -2.44 -4.15 17.24
CA LEU A 43 -2.37 -5.23 16.25
C LEU A 43 -3.67 -5.34 15.43
N LEU A 44 -4.83 -5.19 16.09
CA LEU A 44 -6.14 -5.19 15.43
C LEU A 44 -6.32 -4.00 14.48
N ILE A 45 -5.82 -2.81 14.86
CA ILE A 45 -5.83 -1.63 14.01
C ILE A 45 -4.94 -1.87 12.79
N ASN A 46 -3.72 -2.34 12.98
CA ASN A 46 -2.76 -2.53 11.89
C ASN A 46 -3.18 -3.63 10.90
N GLU A 47 -3.76 -4.75 11.34
CA GLU A 47 -4.30 -5.76 10.40
C GLU A 47 -5.55 -5.27 9.66
N SER A 48 -6.35 -4.37 10.25
CA SER A 48 -7.47 -3.75 9.51
C SER A 48 -7.00 -2.84 8.37
N TYR A 49 -5.85 -2.18 8.52
CA TYR A 49 -5.18 -1.46 7.44
C TYR A 49 -4.53 -2.38 6.41
N GLN A 50 -4.08 -3.58 6.79
CA GLN A 50 -3.61 -4.58 5.82
C GLN A 50 -4.77 -5.23 5.03
N LYS A 51 -5.98 -5.28 5.59
CA LYS A 51 -7.19 -5.71 4.87
C LYS A 51 -7.64 -4.71 3.79
N THR A 52 -7.02 -3.52 3.74
CA THR A 52 -7.13 -2.51 2.68
C THR A 52 -5.85 -2.41 1.85
N GLU A 53 -5.08 -3.50 1.71
CA GLU A 53 -4.61 -3.84 0.36
C GLU A 53 -5.85 -4.26 -0.44
N GLU A 54 -6.69 -3.29 -0.80
CA GLU A 54 -7.41 -3.41 -2.07
C GLU A 54 -6.33 -3.80 -3.08
N LEU A 55 -6.55 -4.90 -3.80
CA LEU A 55 -5.74 -5.30 -4.96
C LEU A 55 -5.27 -4.04 -5.64
N LEU A 56 -3.99 -3.70 -5.49
CA LEU A 56 -3.42 -2.53 -6.15
C LEU A 56 -3.59 -2.84 -7.63
N ASP A 57 -4.57 -2.19 -8.22
CA ASP A 57 -4.89 -2.38 -9.62
C ASP A 57 -3.77 -1.67 -10.37
N TYR A 58 -3.09 -2.43 -11.23
CA TYR A 58 -2.01 -1.89 -12.06
C TYR A 58 -2.64 -1.47 -13.37
N GLY A 59 -2.29 -0.30 -13.88
CA GLY A 59 -2.99 0.28 -15.01
C GLY A 59 -2.24 1.45 -15.63
N GLU A 60 -2.82 1.98 -16.69
CA GLU A 60 -2.34 3.19 -17.37
C GLU A 60 -3.33 4.33 -17.21
N ILE A 61 -2.81 5.56 -17.34
CA ILE A 61 -3.65 6.74 -17.47
C ILE A 61 -3.83 7.01 -18.97
N ASP A 62 -5.07 7.00 -19.44
CA ASP A 62 -5.38 7.27 -20.84
C ASP A 62 -5.25 8.77 -21.20
N SER A 63 -5.46 9.09 -22.47
CA SER A 63 -5.40 10.46 -22.99
C SER A 63 -6.48 11.39 -22.41
N THR A 64 -7.50 10.83 -21.78
CA THR A 64 -8.59 11.54 -21.09
C THR A 64 -8.41 11.58 -19.58
N LEU A 65 -7.21 11.20 -19.09
CA LEU A 65 -6.83 11.17 -17.67
C LEU A 65 -7.61 10.15 -16.82
N ASN A 66 -8.18 9.11 -17.45
CA ASN A 66 -8.82 8.02 -16.75
C ASN A 66 -7.83 6.90 -16.48
N PHE A 67 -7.95 6.30 -15.30
CA PHE A 67 -7.20 5.09 -14.97
C PHE A 67 -7.85 3.87 -15.62
N ILE A 68 -7.06 3.13 -16.40
CA ILE A 68 -7.45 1.88 -17.05
C ILE A 68 -6.63 0.75 -16.44
N SER A 69 -7.28 -0.14 -15.70
CA SER A 69 -6.65 -1.34 -15.16
C SER A 69 -6.19 -2.27 -16.28
N LEU A 70 -5.00 -2.82 -16.13
CA LEU A 70 -4.39 -3.82 -17.00
C LEU A 70 -4.49 -5.20 -16.35
N THR A 71 -4.54 -6.24 -17.17
CA THR A 71 -4.35 -7.61 -16.67
C THR A 71 -2.89 -7.85 -16.26
N GLU A 72 -2.65 -8.93 -15.52
CA GLU A 72 -1.29 -9.33 -15.14
C GLU A 72 -0.40 -9.56 -16.38
N GLU A 73 -0.93 -10.19 -17.43
CA GLU A 73 -0.19 -10.43 -18.67
C GLU A 73 0.19 -9.12 -19.38
N GLU A 74 -0.72 -8.16 -19.40
CA GLU A 74 -0.50 -6.84 -20.00
C GLU A 74 0.56 -6.06 -19.21
N MET A 75 0.46 -6.07 -17.88
CA MET A 75 1.46 -5.46 -16.99
C MET A 75 2.87 -6.05 -17.20
N VAL A 76 2.96 -7.39 -17.30
CA VAL A 76 4.22 -8.10 -17.52
C VAL A 76 4.80 -7.75 -18.89
N GLN A 77 3.98 -7.66 -19.94
CA GLN A 77 4.44 -7.27 -21.27
C GLN A 77 4.97 -5.84 -21.28
N GLN A 78 4.25 -4.89 -20.69
CA GLN A 78 4.71 -3.50 -20.63
C GLN A 78 6.00 -3.34 -19.85
N SER A 79 6.13 -4.04 -18.71
CA SER A 79 7.36 -4.03 -17.91
C SER A 79 8.55 -4.57 -18.72
N LYS A 80 8.34 -5.61 -19.54
CA LYS A 80 9.37 -6.14 -20.43
C LYS A 80 9.76 -5.16 -21.52
N LEU A 81 8.79 -4.51 -22.16
CA LEU A 81 9.04 -3.50 -23.19
C LEU A 81 9.84 -2.32 -22.62
N ALA A 82 9.45 -1.79 -21.47
CA ALA A 82 10.18 -0.72 -20.79
C ALA A 82 11.63 -1.12 -20.46
N LEU A 83 11.84 -2.37 -20.01
CA LEU A 83 13.17 -2.90 -19.72
C LEU A 83 14.01 -3.06 -21.00
N GLU A 84 13.41 -3.53 -22.09
CA GLU A 84 14.09 -3.69 -23.38
C GLU A 84 14.47 -2.34 -24.00
N ASP A 85 13.58 -1.35 -23.92
CA ASP A 85 13.85 0.01 -24.39
C ASP A 85 14.98 0.66 -23.59
N TYR A 86 14.97 0.50 -22.25
CA TYR A 86 16.07 0.94 -21.40
C TYR A 86 17.39 0.27 -21.80
N ARG A 87 17.38 -1.05 -22.04
CA ARG A 87 18.59 -1.79 -22.46
C ARG A 87 19.11 -1.35 -23.83
N ARG A 88 18.23 -1.05 -24.79
CA ARG A 88 18.64 -0.61 -26.14
C ARG A 88 19.14 0.82 -26.17
N GLN A 89 18.41 1.72 -25.50
CA GLN A 89 18.67 3.15 -25.61
C GLN A 89 19.67 3.62 -24.55
N GLY A 90 19.78 2.92 -23.41
CA GLY A 90 20.54 3.36 -22.25
C GLY A 90 20.01 4.65 -21.63
N VAL A 91 18.88 5.16 -22.12
CA VAL A 91 18.25 6.40 -21.69
C VAL A 91 17.37 6.06 -20.51
N SER A 92 17.81 6.47 -19.32
CA SER A 92 16.93 6.63 -18.16
C SER A 92 16.87 8.11 -17.82
N VAL A 93 15.75 8.51 -17.22
CA VAL A 93 15.69 9.83 -16.60
C VAL A 93 16.72 9.87 -15.46
N ALA A 94 17.64 10.83 -15.52
CA ALA A 94 18.62 11.02 -14.46
C ALA A 94 17.90 11.26 -13.11
N HIS A 95 18.37 10.59 -12.05
CA HIS A 95 17.78 10.72 -10.71
C HIS A 95 17.69 12.18 -10.22
N SER A 96 18.63 13.04 -10.61
CA SER A 96 18.58 14.48 -10.32
C SER A 96 17.34 15.15 -10.91
N ARG A 97 16.97 14.79 -12.14
CA ARG A 97 15.81 15.33 -12.84
C ARG A 97 14.50 14.81 -12.25
N VAL A 98 14.46 13.55 -11.83
CA VAL A 98 13.33 13.00 -11.07
C VAL A 98 13.18 13.72 -9.73
N ARG A 99 14.29 13.96 -9.01
CA ARG A 99 14.28 14.69 -7.74
C ARG A 99 13.78 16.13 -7.92
N GLU A 100 14.33 16.85 -8.89
CA GLU A 100 13.89 18.22 -9.18
C GLU A 100 12.41 18.31 -9.52
N TRP A 101 11.87 17.32 -10.23
CA TRP A 101 10.45 17.22 -10.49
C TRP A 101 9.66 16.96 -9.21
N ALA A 102 10.05 15.95 -8.41
CA ALA A 102 9.38 15.60 -7.16
C ALA A 102 9.35 16.76 -6.17
N ASP A 103 10.46 17.49 -6.03
CA ASP A 103 10.59 18.65 -5.14
C ASP A 103 9.73 19.84 -5.60
N SER A 104 9.32 19.87 -6.88
CA SER A 104 8.49 20.95 -7.43
C SER A 104 6.99 20.71 -7.28
N LEU A 105 6.56 19.49 -6.97
CA LEU A 105 5.15 19.13 -6.85
C LEU A 105 4.48 19.92 -5.71
N GLY A 106 3.33 20.54 -5.99
CA GLY A 106 2.59 21.36 -5.04
C GLY A 106 3.18 22.76 -4.81
N THR A 107 4.12 23.21 -5.65
CA THR A 107 4.71 24.55 -5.58
C THR A 107 4.23 25.45 -6.72
N ASP A 108 4.40 26.76 -6.59
CA ASP A 108 4.09 27.73 -7.67
C ASP A 108 4.99 27.55 -8.92
N ALA A 109 6.00 26.68 -8.84
CA ALA A 109 6.96 26.40 -9.90
C ALA A 109 7.03 24.89 -10.22
N GLU A 110 5.88 24.22 -10.27
CA GLU A 110 5.76 22.82 -10.69
C GLU A 110 6.46 22.58 -12.05
N LYS A 111 7.39 21.61 -12.05
CA LYS A 111 8.10 21.16 -13.24
C LYS A 111 7.31 20.03 -13.91
N PRO A 112 7.42 19.85 -15.24
CA PRO A 112 6.78 18.75 -15.93
C PRO A 112 7.40 17.40 -15.53
N CYS A 113 6.58 16.35 -15.49
CA CYS A 113 7.04 14.99 -15.27
C CYS A 113 8.12 14.62 -16.32
N PRO A 114 9.32 14.21 -15.88
CA PRO A 114 10.40 13.91 -16.81
C PRO A 114 10.09 12.61 -17.57
N ARG A 115 10.26 12.67 -18.89
CA ARG A 115 10.11 11.55 -19.81
C ARG A 115 11.46 11.00 -20.23
#